data_AF-A0A8J1Y4T6-F1
#
_entry.id   AF-A0A8J1Y4T6-F1
#
_cell.length_a   1.000
_cell.length_b   1.000
_cell.length_c   1.000
_cell.angle_alpha   90.00
_cell.angle_beta   90.00
_cell.angle_gamma   90.00
#
_symmetry.space_group_name_H-M   'P 1'
#
loop_
_entity.id
_entity.type
_entity.pdbx_description
1 polymer ?
#
loop_
_entity_poly.entity_id
_entity_poly.type
_entity_poly.pdbx_seq_one_letter_code
_entity_poly.pdbx_strand_id
1 'polypeptide(L)'
;KLSGLLRQKITAFGHDVDISVRCLQCLVQAIDARAITKNSPEIVRSSIHPFFHNAADDLLQTVHNLQIGRFSHVKGTITRGATSVDYVHMVLLPVLSSFFDHLGKNNYGSDLLIEDLQLACYKILNALYTL
;
A
#
# COMPACT_ATOMS: atom_id res chain seq x y z
N LYS A 1 -3.98 7.71 -8.96
CA LYS A 1 -3.27 7.61 -10.27
C LYS A 1 -1.76 7.43 -10.09
N LEU A 2 -1.06 8.27 -9.30
CA LEU A 2 0.37 8.11 -9.01
C LEU A 2 0.71 6.78 -8.31
N SER A 3 -0.04 6.41 -7.27
CA SER A 3 0.12 5.11 -6.58
C SER A 3 0.03 3.92 -7.54
N GLY A 4 -0.95 3.93 -8.45
CA GLY A 4 -1.10 2.89 -9.48
C GLY A 4 0.06 2.86 -10.48
N LEU A 5 0.64 4.00 -10.82
CA LEU A 5 1.81 4.07 -11.72
C LEU A 5 3.07 3.53 -11.03
N LEU A 6 3.31 3.88 -9.76
CA LEU A 6 4.41 3.31 -8.97
C LEU A 6 4.24 1.79 -8.83
N ARG A 7 3.01 1.32 -8.59
CA ARG A 7 2.65 -0.09 -8.53
C ARG A 7 2.99 -0.85 -9.80
N GLN A 8 2.77 -0.26 -10.97
CA GLN A 8 2.98 -0.94 -12.25
C GLN A 8 4.38 -0.75 -12.82
N LYS A 9 5.01 0.41 -12.60
CA LYS A 9 6.18 0.87 -13.34
C LYS A 9 7.22 1.54 -12.44
N ILE A 10 7.47 1.01 -11.23
CA ILE A 10 8.46 1.58 -10.30
C ILE A 10 9.83 1.84 -10.96
N THR A 11 10.30 0.94 -11.83
CA THR A 11 11.59 1.09 -12.53
C THR A 11 11.64 2.30 -13.46
N ALA A 12 10.51 2.81 -13.94
CA ALA A 12 10.45 4.00 -14.78
C ALA A 12 10.64 5.31 -13.98
N PHE A 13 10.49 5.26 -12.65
CA PHE A 13 10.69 6.43 -11.78
C PHE A 13 12.16 6.61 -11.37
N GLY A 14 12.98 5.55 -11.40
CA GLY A 14 14.40 5.66 -11.07
C GLY A 14 14.65 6.35 -9.72
N HIS A 15 15.41 7.45 -9.73
CA HIS A 15 15.71 8.24 -8.52
C HIS A 15 14.51 9.07 -8.01
N ASP A 16 13.45 9.26 -8.80
CA ASP A 16 12.27 10.05 -8.42
C ASP A 16 11.24 9.27 -7.59
N VAL A 17 11.50 7.98 -7.31
CA VAL A 17 10.64 7.15 -6.44
C VAL A 17 10.49 7.79 -5.07
N ASP A 18 11.59 8.24 -4.46
CA ASP A 18 11.57 8.82 -3.11
C ASP A 18 10.71 10.09 -3.03
N ILE A 19 10.83 10.98 -4.02
CA ILE A 19 10.03 12.21 -4.07
C ILE A 19 8.55 11.85 -4.26
N SER A 20 8.25 10.90 -5.14
CA SER A 20 6.88 10.46 -5.41
C SER A 20 6.24 9.82 -4.17
N VAL A 21 7.00 9.02 -3.42
CA VAL A 21 6.55 8.39 -2.17
C VAL A 21 6.32 9.44 -1.08
N ARG A 22 7.25 10.39 -0.92
CA ARG A 22 7.07 11.51 0.03
C ARG A 22 5.83 12.33 -0.28
N CYS A 23 5.55 12.61 -1.55
CA CYS A 23 4.32 13.29 -1.95
C CYS A 23 3.07 12.51 -1.52
N LEU A 24 3.05 11.18 -1.72
CA LEU A 24 1.95 10.34 -1.25
C LEU A 24 1.82 10.37 0.27
N GLN A 25 2.92 10.26 1.00
CA GLN A 25 2.92 10.31 2.47
C GLN A 25 2.38 11.65 2.99
N CYS A 26 2.82 12.77 2.43
CA CYS A 26 2.33 14.11 2.82
C CYS A 26 0.83 14.27 2.52
N LEU A 27 0.37 13.79 1.36
CA LEU A 27 -1.05 13.85 1.01
C LEU A 27 -1.90 13.00 1.94
N VAL A 28 -1.43 11.82 2.32
CA VAL A 28 -2.11 10.94 3.29
C VAL A 28 -2.29 11.65 4.64
N GLN A 29 -1.27 12.34 5.12
CA GLN A 29 -1.33 13.11 6.39
C GLN A 29 -2.24 14.34 6.31
N ALA A 30 -2.53 14.84 5.10
CA ALA A 30 -3.40 15.98 4.89
C ALA A 30 -4.90 15.62 4.81
N ILE A 31 -5.23 14.31 4.77
CA ILE A 31 -6.61 13.85 4.57
C ILE A 31 -7.37 13.82 5.89
N ASP A 32 -8.50 14.51 6.00
CA ASP A 32 -9.47 14.24 7.07
C ASP A 32 -10.33 13.02 6.69
N ALA A 33 -9.97 11.86 7.21
CA ALA A 33 -10.65 10.61 6.86
C ALA A 33 -12.10 10.57 7.35
N ARG A 34 -12.42 11.22 8.48
CA ARG A 34 -13.80 11.31 8.98
C ARG A 34 -14.66 12.15 8.04
N ALA A 35 -14.14 13.28 7.59
CA ALA A 35 -14.84 14.14 6.63
C ALA A 35 -15.08 13.40 5.30
N ILE A 36 -14.10 12.63 4.81
CA ILE A 36 -14.25 11.84 3.59
C ILE A 36 -15.32 10.75 3.77
N THR A 37 -15.27 9.96 4.84
CA THR A 37 -16.27 8.91 5.08
C THR A 37 -17.69 9.47 5.15
N LYS A 38 -17.86 10.62 5.81
CA LYS A 38 -19.19 11.22 6.00
C LYS A 38 -19.74 11.91 4.76
N ASN A 39 -18.91 12.69 4.07
CA ASN A 39 -19.36 13.60 3.01
C ASN A 39 -19.15 13.02 1.60
N SER A 40 -18.27 12.03 1.45
CA SER A 40 -17.85 11.48 0.16
C SER A 40 -17.58 9.96 0.23
N PRO A 41 -18.56 9.14 0.67
CA PRO A 41 -18.39 7.69 0.82
C PRO A 41 -18.02 6.97 -0.49
N GLU A 42 -18.35 7.55 -1.64
CA GLU A 42 -17.94 7.06 -2.96
C GLU A 42 -16.42 7.12 -3.16
N ILE A 43 -15.71 8.07 -2.54
CA ILE A 43 -14.24 8.13 -2.58
C ILE A 43 -13.66 6.97 -1.78
N VAL A 44 -14.25 6.67 -0.61
CA VAL A 44 -13.85 5.50 0.19
C VAL A 44 -13.99 4.23 -0.64
N ARG A 45 -15.15 4.03 -1.28
CA ARG A 45 -15.43 2.85 -2.13
C ARG A 45 -14.55 2.76 -3.37
N SER A 46 -14.32 3.86 -4.08
CA SER A 46 -13.64 3.84 -5.38
C SER A 46 -12.12 3.97 -5.29
N SER A 47 -11.59 4.48 -4.17
CA SER A 47 -10.16 4.79 -4.03
C SER A 47 -9.51 4.14 -2.82
N ILE A 48 -10.08 4.31 -1.63
CA ILE A 48 -9.46 3.79 -0.39
C ILE A 48 -9.59 2.26 -0.31
N HIS A 49 -10.79 1.72 -0.55
CA HIS A 49 -11.04 0.27 -0.55
C HIS A 49 -10.10 -0.48 -1.51
N PRO A 50 -10.03 -0.10 -2.81
CA PRO A 50 -9.15 -0.76 -3.75
C PRO A 50 -7.67 -0.60 -3.38
N PHE A 51 -7.26 0.52 -2.79
CA PHE A 51 -5.87 0.70 -2.36
C PHE A 51 -5.47 -0.34 -1.30
N PHE A 52 -6.25 -0.48 -0.22
CA PHE A 52 -5.96 -1.45 0.84
C PHE A 52 -6.08 -2.90 0.38
N HIS A 53 -7.06 -3.22 -0.48
CA HIS A 53 -7.18 -4.57 -1.05
C HIS A 53 -6.00 -4.92 -1.95
N ASN A 54 -5.61 -4.01 -2.85
CA ASN A 54 -4.42 -4.22 -3.68
C ASN A 54 -3.15 -4.34 -2.82
N ALA A 55 -3.02 -3.55 -1.75
CA ALA A 55 -1.90 -3.62 -0.83
C ALA A 55 -1.82 -5.00 -0.14
N ALA A 56 -2.97 -5.52 0.31
CA ALA A 56 -3.05 -6.86 0.89
C ALA A 56 -2.63 -7.94 -0.12
N ASP A 57 -3.18 -7.89 -1.33
CA ASP A 57 -2.89 -8.86 -2.38
C ASP A 57 -1.41 -8.81 -2.83
N ASP A 58 -0.86 -7.60 -2.98
CA ASP A 58 0.54 -7.38 -3.36
C ASP A 58 1.51 -7.96 -2.31
N LEU A 59 1.22 -7.74 -1.02
CA LEU A 59 2.03 -8.28 0.08
C LEU A 59 1.92 -9.81 0.16
N LEU A 60 0.71 -10.37 0.08
CA LEU A 60 0.50 -11.82 0.09
C LEU A 60 1.21 -12.51 -1.07
N GLN A 61 1.15 -11.93 -2.27
CA GLN A 61 1.88 -12.44 -3.42
C GLN A 61 3.40 -12.32 -3.23
N THR A 62 3.88 -11.23 -2.63
CA THR A 62 5.31 -11.04 -2.34
C THR A 62 5.82 -12.10 -1.35
N VAL A 63 5.08 -12.36 -0.27
CA VAL A 63 5.35 -13.44 0.69
C VAL A 63 5.41 -14.79 -0.02
N HIS A 64 4.40 -15.10 -0.84
CA HIS A 64 4.35 -16.36 -1.58
C HIS A 64 5.58 -16.53 -2.49
N ASN A 65 5.96 -15.47 -3.22
CA ASN A 65 7.13 -15.47 -4.09
C ASN A 65 8.45 -15.68 -3.33
N LEU A 66 8.56 -15.13 -2.12
CA LEU A 66 9.71 -15.34 -1.24
C LEU A 66 9.78 -16.80 -0.78
N GLN A 67 8.66 -17.37 -0.33
CA GLN A 67 8.59 -18.74 0.17
C GLN A 67 8.95 -19.80 -0.88
N ILE A 68 8.55 -19.61 -2.14
CA ILE A 68 8.89 -20.53 -3.23
C ILE A 68 10.29 -20.31 -3.83
N GLY A 69 11.09 -19.41 -3.24
CA GLY A 69 12.44 -19.10 -3.73
C GLY A 69 12.45 -18.39 -5.09
N ARG A 70 11.37 -17.69 -5.46
CA ARG A 70 11.28 -17.04 -6.79
C ARG A 70 12.33 -15.94 -6.97
N PHE A 71 12.84 -15.39 -5.87
CA PHE A 71 13.89 -14.36 -5.87
C PHE A 71 15.32 -14.91 -5.77
N SER A 72 15.52 -16.20 -5.46
CA SER A 72 16.88 -16.78 -5.30
C SER A 72 17.60 -17.09 -6.62
N HIS A 73 16.91 -17.03 -7.76
CA HIS A 73 17.52 -17.24 -9.09
C HIS A 73 17.82 -15.90 -9.77
N VAL A 74 18.91 -15.26 -9.33
CA VAL A 74 19.33 -13.87 -9.61
C VAL A 74 19.91 -13.65 -11.03
N LYS A 75 19.32 -14.24 -12.07
CA LYS A 75 19.65 -13.87 -13.46
C LYS A 75 18.39 -13.75 -14.32
N GLY A 76 17.74 -12.59 -14.27
CA GLY A 76 16.88 -12.09 -15.35
C GLY A 76 15.39 -11.97 -15.06
N THR A 77 14.84 -12.66 -14.06
CA THR A 77 13.40 -12.63 -13.74
C THR A 77 13.12 -11.97 -12.39
N ILE A 78 13.62 -10.75 -12.19
CA ILE A 78 13.05 -9.88 -11.16
C ILE A 78 11.60 -9.64 -11.56
N THR A 79 10.67 -9.97 -10.70
CA THR A 79 9.26 -9.73 -10.95
C THR A 79 9.05 -8.24 -10.92
N ARG A 80 8.94 -7.62 -12.09
CA ARG A 80 8.81 -6.16 -12.22
C ARG A 80 7.37 -5.76 -11.88
N GLY A 81 7.20 -4.74 -11.03
CA GLY A 81 5.89 -4.18 -10.69
C GLY A 81 5.42 -4.49 -9.26
N ALA A 82 4.12 -4.73 -9.10
CA ALA A 82 3.38 -4.65 -7.83
C ALA A 82 3.78 -5.68 -6.76
N THR A 83 4.42 -6.77 -7.18
CA THR A 83 4.85 -7.89 -6.30
C THR A 83 6.37 -8.00 -6.23
N SER A 84 7.07 -6.94 -6.66
CA SER A 84 8.53 -6.82 -6.48
C SER A 84 8.85 -6.44 -5.04
N VAL A 85 9.94 -7.00 -4.52
CA VAL A 85 10.47 -6.61 -3.20
C VAL A 85 10.79 -5.12 -3.17
N ASP A 86 11.31 -4.56 -4.27
CA ASP A 86 11.59 -3.13 -4.42
C ASP A 86 10.33 -2.27 -4.27
N TYR A 87 9.22 -2.63 -4.93
CA TYR A 87 7.97 -1.87 -4.80
C TYR A 87 7.40 -1.95 -3.38
N VAL A 88 7.40 -3.13 -2.77
CA VAL A 88 6.94 -3.29 -1.39
C VAL A 88 7.78 -2.42 -0.45
N HIS A 89 9.10 -2.53 -0.54
CA HIS A 89 10.02 -1.83 0.35
C HIS A 89 10.05 -0.31 0.13
N MET A 90 10.18 0.14 -1.12
CA MET A 90 10.39 1.55 -1.44
C MET A 90 9.09 2.35 -1.46
N VAL A 91 7.94 1.72 -1.73
CA VAL A 91 6.67 2.43 -1.95
C VAL A 91 5.58 1.99 -0.99
N LEU A 92 5.25 0.70 -0.96
CA LEU A 92 4.05 0.25 -0.25
C LEU A 92 4.18 0.40 1.26
N LEU A 93 5.30 -0.03 1.86
CA LEU A 93 5.53 0.07 3.30
C LEU A 93 5.58 1.53 3.79
N PRO A 94 6.34 2.45 3.16
CA PRO A 94 6.38 3.84 3.61
C PRO A 94 5.02 4.55 3.51
N VAL A 95 4.23 4.26 2.46
CA VAL A 95 2.89 4.85 2.30
C VAL A 95 1.91 4.26 3.31
N LEU A 96 1.88 2.94 3.52
CA LEU A 96 1.04 2.30 4.54
C LEU A 96 1.40 2.80 5.93
N SER A 97 2.70 2.93 6.24
CA SER A 97 3.17 3.46 7.53
C SER A 97 2.62 4.86 7.79
N SER A 98 2.71 5.77 6.80
CA SER A 98 2.12 7.10 6.92
C SER A 98 0.60 7.03 7.11
N PHE A 99 -0.09 6.13 6.40
CA PHE A 99 -1.54 5.99 6.51
C PHE A 99 -1.97 5.55 7.91
N PHE A 100 -1.38 4.49 8.44
CA PHE A 100 -1.74 3.98 9.76
C PHE A 100 -1.34 4.94 10.89
N ASP A 101 -0.19 5.60 10.77
CA ASP A 101 0.23 6.63 11.72
C ASP A 101 -0.76 7.80 11.74
N HIS A 102 -1.19 8.28 10.58
CA HIS A 102 -2.21 9.33 10.46
C HIS A 102 -3.56 8.93 11.07
N LEU A 103 -4.04 7.73 10.75
CA LEU A 103 -5.30 7.21 11.29
C LEU A 103 -5.26 7.06 12.81
N GLY A 104 -4.13 6.58 13.35
CA GLY A 104 -3.92 6.43 14.79
C GLY A 104 -3.89 7.77 15.51
N LYS A 105 -3.08 8.72 15.02
CA LYS A 105 -2.94 10.06 15.63
C LYS A 105 -4.27 10.82 15.70
N ASN A 106 -5.11 10.67 14.68
CA ASN A 106 -6.37 11.40 14.58
C ASN A 106 -7.60 10.59 15.02
N ASN A 107 -7.42 9.35 15.48
CA ASN A 107 -8.49 8.43 15.89
C ASN A 107 -9.55 8.21 14.79
N TYR A 108 -9.11 8.13 13.53
CA TYR A 108 -10.00 7.90 12.39
C TYR A 108 -10.33 6.41 12.15
N GLY A 109 -9.70 5.51 12.92
CA GLY A 109 -9.85 4.07 12.74
C GLY A 109 -11.31 3.58 12.79
N SER A 110 -12.10 4.08 13.74
CA SER A 110 -13.53 3.70 13.88
C SER A 110 -14.42 4.24 12.77
N ASP A 111 -14.00 5.33 12.11
CA ASP A 111 -14.75 5.95 11.03
C ASP A 111 -14.44 5.29 9.68
N LEU A 112 -13.17 4.92 9.44
CA LEU A 112 -12.71 4.44 8.14
C LEU A 112 -12.51 2.92 8.08
N LEU A 113 -11.86 2.32 9.09
CA LEU A 113 -11.41 0.93 9.07
C LEU A 113 -12.49 -0.04 9.56
N ILE A 114 -13.63 -0.06 8.87
CA ILE A 114 -14.76 -0.93 9.16
C ILE A 114 -14.94 -2.02 8.09
N GLU A 115 -15.65 -3.09 8.44
CA GLU A 115 -16.06 -4.18 7.52
C GLU A 115 -14.89 -4.73 6.67
N ASP A 116 -15.02 -4.69 5.35
CA ASP A 116 -14.05 -5.22 4.39
C ASP A 116 -12.68 -4.53 4.50
N LEU A 117 -12.64 -3.26 4.88
CA LEU A 117 -11.38 -2.54 5.03
C LEU A 117 -10.60 -3.05 6.25
N GLN A 118 -11.30 -3.40 7.32
CA GLN A 118 -10.71 -4.02 8.49
C GLN A 118 -10.12 -5.40 8.15
N LEU A 119 -10.84 -6.19 7.35
CA LEU A 119 -10.34 -7.49 6.87
C LEU A 119 -9.09 -7.33 5.99
N ALA A 120 -9.06 -6.33 5.11
CA ALA A 120 -7.87 -6.02 4.31
C ALA A 120 -6.68 -5.63 5.20
N CYS A 121 -6.90 -4.80 6.23
CA CYS A 121 -5.86 -4.45 7.20
C CYS A 121 -5.32 -5.67 7.95
N TYR A 122 -6.18 -6.62 8.32
CA TYR A 122 -5.76 -7.87 8.95
C TYR A 122 -4.89 -8.72 8.00
N LYS A 123 -5.27 -8.82 6.72
CA LYS A 123 -4.46 -9.52 5.70
C LYS A 123 -3.09 -8.87 5.51
N ILE A 124 -3.04 -7.53 5.46
CA ILE A 124 -1.78 -6.78 5.42
C ILE A 124 -0.91 -7.13 6.63
N LEU A 125 -1.47 -7.05 7.84
CA LEU A 125 -0.74 -7.36 9.08
C LEU A 125 -0.16 -8.79 9.05
N ASN A 126 -0.97 -9.78 8.67
CA ASN A 126 -0.53 -11.16 8.60
C ASN A 126 0.59 -11.38 7.56
N ALA A 127 0.47 -10.73 6.39
CA ALA A 127 1.53 -10.78 5.37
C ALA A 127 2.83 -10.15 5.88
N LEU A 128 2.75 -9.01 6.58
CA LEU A 128 3.91 -8.34 7.17
C LEU A 128 4.60 -9.14 8.27
N TYR A 129 3.85 -9.93 9.05
CA TYR A 129 4.46 -10.84 10.04
C TYR A 129 5.15 -12.06 9.41
N THR A 130 4.78 -12.41 8.19
CA THR A 130 5.35 -13.57 7.48
C THR A 130 6.57 -13.18 6.64
N LEU A 131 6.66 -11.91 6.23
CA LEU A 131 7.78 -11.30 5.50
C LEU A 131 9.04 -11.22 6.36
#